data_AF-A0A6A6RSY5-F1
#
_entry.id   AF-A0A6A6RSY5-F1
#
_cell.length_a   1.000
_cell.length_b   1.000
_cell.length_c   1.000
_cell.angle_alpha   90.00
_cell.angle_beta   90.00
_cell.angle_gamma   90.00
#
_symmetry.space_group_name_H-M   'P 1'
#
loop_
_entity.id
_entity.type
_entity.pdbx_description
1 polymer ?
#
loop_
_entity_poly.entity_id
_entity_poly.type
_entity_poly.pdbx_seq_one_letter_code
_entity_poly.pdbx_strand_id
1 'polypeptide(L)'
;MRLSTIFTTLIVSVSALTITPRGNAPKSHDNTCFSMEKGVCMGYNADAANATTIIKLACEQVTSCTPGVVGNRPRVTGKTLGFPYTATLYVGDQCGGTETWSTEACVDLFNVFVEERCEKQFPHVEGMFQLGYQTAPCDGSFVSFNFGG
;
A
#
# COMPACT_ATOMS: atom_id res chain seq x y z
N MET A 1 50.28 -1.09 46.51
CA MET A 1 48.83 -1.07 46.22
C MET A 1 48.62 -0.33 44.92
N ARG A 2 48.19 -1.01 43.85
CA ARG A 2 47.83 -0.40 42.57
C ARG A 2 46.34 -0.68 42.36
N LEU A 3 45.52 0.38 42.33
CA LEU A 3 44.10 0.32 41.99
C LEU A 3 43.97 0.64 40.50
N SER A 4 43.48 -0.32 39.73
CA SER A 4 43.09 -0.13 38.34
C SER A 4 41.57 0.05 38.28
N THR A 5 41.12 1.23 37.88
CA THR A 5 39.70 1.53 37.67
C THR A 5 39.37 1.30 36.20
N ILE A 6 38.48 0.35 35.92
CA ILE A 6 37.95 0.10 34.57
C ILE A 6 36.72 0.99 34.40
N PHE A 7 36.78 1.94 33.47
CA PHE A 7 35.62 2.71 33.04
C PHE A 7 34.87 1.93 31.96
N THR A 8 33.65 1.49 32.27
CA THR A 8 32.74 0.85 31.32
C THR A 8 31.80 1.91 30.76
N THR A 9 31.98 2.30 29.50
CA THR A 9 31.07 3.20 28.80
C THR A 9 29.84 2.44 28.32
N LEU A 10 28.69 2.76 28.90
CA LEU A 10 27.37 2.28 28.48
C LEU A 10 26.93 3.10 27.26
N ILE A 11 26.93 2.48 26.07
CA ILE A 11 26.40 3.10 24.85
C ILE A 11 24.89 2.85 24.83
N VAL A 12 24.10 3.88 25.13
CA VAL A 12 22.64 3.85 24.97
C VAL A 12 22.34 4.14 23.51
N SER A 13 22.04 3.10 22.73
CA SER A 13 21.57 3.24 21.36
C SER A 13 20.16 3.83 21.35
N VAL A 14 20.07 5.14 21.12
CA VAL A 14 18.80 5.80 20.83
C VAL A 14 18.43 5.47 19.40
N SER A 15 17.48 4.54 19.21
CA SER A 15 16.84 4.33 17.91
C SER A 15 16.07 5.60 17.57
N ALA A 16 16.68 6.47 16.77
CA ALA A 16 15.97 7.58 16.16
C ALA A 16 14.89 7.01 15.24
N LEU A 17 13.61 7.20 15.58
CA LEU A 17 12.52 7.05 14.62
C LEU A 17 12.71 8.16 13.58
N THR A 18 13.26 7.80 12.43
CA THR A 18 13.24 8.64 11.24
C THR A 18 11.79 8.72 10.77
N ILE A 19 11.12 9.83 11.07
CA ILE A 19 9.89 10.23 10.39
C ILE A 19 10.32 10.57 8.97
N THR A 20 10.13 9.64 8.04
CA THR A 20 10.34 9.93 6.62
C THR A 20 9.31 10.97 6.20
N PRO A 21 9.71 12.18 5.79
CA PRO A 21 8.77 13.14 5.25
C PRO A 21 8.09 12.52 4.03
N ARG A 22 6.76 12.69 3.96
CA ARG A 22 5.90 12.38 2.81
C ARG A 22 6.37 13.24 1.63
N GLY A 23 7.44 12.81 0.99
CA GLY A 23 8.27 13.66 0.14
C GLY A 23 8.98 12.89 -0.97
N ASN A 24 8.42 11.77 -1.38
CA ASN A 24 8.63 11.20 -2.71
C ASN A 24 7.23 10.90 -3.23
N ALA A 25 6.75 11.69 -4.19
CA ALA A 25 5.57 11.32 -4.96
C ALA A 25 5.78 9.89 -5.49
N PRO A 26 4.82 8.97 -5.34
CA PRO A 26 4.96 7.62 -5.87
C PRO A 26 5.31 7.71 -7.35
N LYS A 27 6.23 6.86 -7.83
CA LYS A 27 6.52 6.68 -9.25
C LYS A 27 5.34 5.99 -9.96
N SER A 28 4.12 6.53 -9.86
CA SER A 28 2.90 5.92 -10.42
C SER A 28 2.47 6.56 -11.74
N HIS A 29 3.14 7.63 -12.18
CA HIS A 29 2.82 8.27 -13.45
C HIS A 29 3.03 7.36 -14.67
N ASP A 30 3.78 6.26 -14.51
CA ASP A 30 4.02 5.27 -15.57
C ASP A 30 3.17 3.98 -15.43
N ASN A 31 2.17 3.94 -14.52
CA ASN A 31 1.31 2.76 -14.42
C ASN A 31 0.45 2.61 -15.69
N THR A 32 0.73 1.59 -16.49
CA THR A 32 0.06 1.34 -17.77
C THR A 32 -1.31 0.68 -17.64
N CYS A 33 -1.68 0.28 -16.43
CA CYS A 33 -2.76 -0.67 -16.18
C CYS A 33 -3.98 -0.03 -15.52
N PHE A 34 -3.75 0.77 -14.49
CA PHE A 34 -4.78 1.57 -13.84
C PHE A 34 -4.87 2.96 -14.48
N SER A 35 -6.00 3.61 -14.30
CA SER A 35 -6.27 4.95 -14.84
C SER A 35 -6.88 5.82 -13.75
N MET A 36 -6.31 7.01 -13.54
CA MET A 36 -6.83 7.96 -12.56
C MET A 36 -8.26 8.45 -12.86
N GLU A 37 -8.79 8.18 -14.06
CA GLU A 37 -10.13 8.58 -14.48
C GLU A 37 -11.17 7.47 -14.27
N LYS A 38 -10.76 6.26 -13.85
CA LYS A 38 -11.63 5.08 -13.71
C LYS A 38 -11.70 4.59 -12.27
N GLY A 39 -12.76 3.82 -11.95
CA GLY A 39 -12.99 3.21 -10.65
C GLY A 39 -14.16 3.86 -9.90
N VAL A 40 -14.40 3.43 -8.66
CA VAL A 40 -15.51 3.90 -7.82
C VAL A 40 -14.99 4.48 -6.52
N CYS A 41 -15.48 5.66 -6.16
CA CYS A 41 -15.18 6.35 -4.90
C CYS A 41 -16.45 6.37 -4.06
N MET A 42 -16.34 5.92 -2.81
CA MET A 42 -17.53 5.70 -1.98
C MET A 42 -17.98 6.95 -1.21
N GLY A 43 -17.15 8.00 -1.14
CA GLY A 43 -17.43 9.21 -0.35
C GLY A 43 -17.34 8.99 1.16
N TYR A 44 -16.72 7.89 1.59
CA TYR A 44 -16.43 7.57 2.99
C TYR A 44 -14.92 7.45 3.17
N ASN A 45 -14.48 7.55 4.43
CA ASN A 45 -13.08 7.50 4.79
C ASN A 45 -12.82 6.65 6.04
N ALA A 46 -11.57 6.26 6.19
CA ALA A 46 -11.02 5.56 7.34
C ALA A 46 -9.90 6.39 7.97
N ASP A 47 -9.56 6.08 9.21
CA ASP A 47 -8.29 6.53 9.78
C ASP A 47 -7.11 6.02 8.93
N ALA A 48 -6.19 6.91 8.56
CA ALA A 48 -5.11 6.60 7.64
C ALA A 48 -4.10 5.59 8.19
N ALA A 49 -3.85 5.59 9.51
CA ALA A 49 -2.92 4.64 10.13
C ALA A 49 -3.49 3.21 10.09
N ASN A 50 -4.79 3.07 10.37
CA ASN A 50 -5.51 1.81 10.24
C ASN A 50 -5.57 1.35 8.79
N ALA A 51 -5.91 2.24 7.84
CA ALA A 51 -5.94 1.91 6.42
C ALA A 51 -4.57 1.43 5.93
N THR A 52 -3.51 2.19 6.23
CA THR A 52 -2.12 1.83 5.87
C THR A 52 -1.75 0.45 6.41
N THR A 53 -2.10 0.14 7.65
CA THR A 53 -1.80 -1.15 8.27
C THR A 53 -2.53 -2.29 7.55
N ILE A 54 -3.83 -2.15 7.30
CA ILE A 54 -4.65 -3.19 6.67
C ILE A 54 -4.22 -3.42 5.22
N ILE A 55 -3.94 -2.34 4.48
CA ILE A 55 -3.44 -2.39 3.10
C ILE A 55 -2.08 -3.08 3.06
N LYS A 56 -1.15 -2.69 3.94
CA LYS A 56 0.17 -3.32 4.02
C LYS A 56 0.06 -4.82 4.28
N LEU A 57 -0.77 -5.23 5.23
CA LEU A 57 -1.02 -6.66 5.52
C LEU A 57 -1.62 -7.40 4.32
N ALA A 58 -2.47 -6.76 3.52
CA ALA A 58 -2.99 -7.36 2.28
C ALA A 58 -1.87 -7.49 1.23
N CYS A 59 -1.03 -6.46 1.07
CA CYS A 59 0.11 -6.48 0.15
C CYS A 59 1.16 -7.54 0.51
N GLU A 60 1.41 -7.77 1.80
CA GLU A 60 2.36 -8.79 2.29
C GLU A 60 1.92 -10.24 1.94
N GLN A 61 0.62 -10.47 1.69
CA GLN A 61 0.12 -11.78 1.22
C GLN A 61 0.51 -12.06 -0.24
N VAL A 62 0.89 -11.02 -1.00
CA VAL A 62 1.38 -11.14 -2.38
C VAL A 62 2.90 -11.05 -2.38
N THR A 63 3.55 -12.18 -2.13
CA THR A 63 5.02 -12.22 -1.93
C THR A 63 5.82 -11.90 -3.20
N SER A 64 5.28 -12.16 -4.38
CA SER A 64 5.97 -11.92 -5.65
C SER A 64 5.01 -11.80 -6.83
N CYS A 65 5.31 -10.88 -7.75
CA CYS A 65 4.74 -10.83 -9.08
C CYS A 65 5.83 -10.47 -10.10
N THR A 66 5.73 -11.02 -11.32
CA THR A 66 6.66 -10.72 -12.42
C THR A 66 5.84 -10.48 -13.68
N PRO A 67 5.87 -9.28 -14.27
CA PRO A 67 5.06 -8.95 -15.44
C PRO A 67 5.33 -9.89 -16.63
N GLY A 68 4.29 -10.25 -17.37
CA GLY A 68 4.41 -11.05 -18.59
C GLY A 68 4.72 -12.54 -18.36
N VAL A 69 4.79 -13.00 -17.12
CA VAL A 69 4.89 -14.44 -16.81
C VAL A 69 3.50 -15.06 -16.94
N VAL A 70 3.15 -15.46 -18.16
CA VAL A 70 1.89 -16.11 -18.50
C VAL A 70 1.98 -17.59 -18.15
N GLY A 71 1.28 -18.03 -17.11
CA GLY A 71 1.20 -19.46 -16.78
C GLY A 71 0.63 -19.75 -15.39
N ASN A 72 -0.62 -20.23 -15.35
CA ASN A 72 -1.28 -20.93 -14.24
C ASN A 72 -1.08 -20.36 -12.82
N ARG A 73 -0.83 -19.05 -12.69
CA ARG A 73 -0.81 -18.40 -11.39
C ARG A 73 -2.27 -18.17 -10.99
N PRO A 74 -2.75 -18.77 -9.88
CA PRO A 74 -4.01 -18.31 -9.31
C PRO A 74 -3.86 -16.81 -9.04
N ARG A 75 -4.90 -16.02 -9.32
CA ARG A 75 -4.93 -14.59 -9.01
C ARG A 75 -4.35 -14.40 -7.62
N VAL A 76 -3.20 -13.72 -7.53
CA VAL A 76 -2.57 -13.55 -6.23
C VAL A 76 -3.45 -12.57 -5.47
N THR A 77 -3.92 -13.02 -4.32
CA THR A 77 -4.95 -12.33 -3.56
C THR A 77 -4.35 -11.88 -2.24
N GLY A 78 -4.44 -10.59 -1.97
CA GLY A 78 -4.28 -10.05 -0.64
C GLY A 78 -5.64 -9.68 -0.09
N LYS A 79 -6.05 -10.26 1.04
CA LYS A 79 -7.27 -9.82 1.74
C LYS A 79 -7.02 -9.73 3.24
N THR A 80 -7.21 -8.54 3.81
CA THR A 80 -7.10 -8.33 5.26
C THR A 80 -8.36 -7.67 5.78
N LEU A 81 -8.94 -8.27 6.82
CA LEU A 81 -10.07 -7.72 7.58
C LEU A 81 -9.54 -7.00 8.82
N GLY A 82 -9.76 -5.70 8.91
CA GLY A 82 -9.53 -4.92 10.13
C GLY A 82 -10.79 -4.13 10.44
N PHE A 83 -11.59 -4.60 11.39
CA PHE A 83 -12.93 -4.07 11.64
C PHE A 83 -12.95 -2.52 11.74
N PRO A 84 -13.80 -1.81 10.98
CA PRO A 84 -14.82 -2.29 10.02
C PRO A 84 -14.35 -2.42 8.55
N TYR A 85 -13.07 -2.23 8.27
CA TYR A 85 -12.51 -2.10 6.92
C TYR A 85 -11.91 -3.40 6.37
N THR A 86 -11.84 -3.46 5.05
CA THR A 86 -11.21 -4.54 4.29
C THR A 86 -10.34 -3.95 3.19
N ALA A 87 -9.07 -4.38 3.13
CA ALA A 87 -8.25 -4.21 1.93
C ALA A 87 -8.28 -5.50 1.11
N THR A 88 -8.60 -5.39 -0.18
CA THR A 88 -8.59 -6.48 -1.16
C THR A 88 -7.72 -6.10 -2.34
N LEU A 89 -6.84 -7.01 -2.73
CA LEU A 89 -5.98 -6.93 -3.89
C LEU A 89 -6.11 -8.21 -4.70
N TYR A 90 -6.37 -8.08 -6.00
CA TYR A 90 -6.15 -9.16 -6.97
C TYR A 90 -5.07 -8.69 -7.94
N VAL A 91 -4.06 -9.53 -8.18
CA VAL A 91 -2.96 -9.20 -9.10
C VAL A 91 -3.06 -10.06 -10.37
N GLY A 92 -3.16 -9.39 -11.51
CA GLY A 92 -3.14 -9.96 -12.85
C GLY A 92 -1.74 -10.31 -13.34
N ASP A 93 -1.64 -10.70 -14.61
CA ASP A 93 -0.39 -11.16 -15.23
C ASP A 93 0.60 -10.03 -15.58
N GLN A 94 0.15 -8.78 -15.58
CA GLN A 94 0.99 -7.58 -15.70
C GLN A 94 1.29 -6.94 -14.35
N CYS A 95 1.01 -7.62 -13.24
CA CYS A 95 1.26 -7.12 -11.88
C CYS A 95 0.61 -5.77 -11.59
N GLY A 96 -0.54 -5.48 -12.22
CA GLY A 96 -1.18 -4.17 -12.10
C GLY A 96 -0.34 -3.04 -12.70
N GLY A 97 0.55 -3.34 -13.64
CA GLY A 97 1.41 -2.37 -14.32
C GLY A 97 2.68 -1.99 -13.54
N THR A 98 2.99 -2.68 -12.44
CA THR A 98 4.23 -2.44 -11.69
C THR A 98 5.43 -3.09 -12.38
N GLU A 99 6.51 -2.35 -12.64
CA GLU A 99 7.74 -2.91 -13.23
C GLU A 99 8.44 -3.90 -12.30
N THR A 100 8.51 -3.57 -11.00
CA THR A 100 9.09 -4.42 -9.96
C THR A 100 8.09 -4.55 -8.82
N TRP A 101 7.71 -5.79 -8.49
CA TRP A 101 6.78 -6.04 -7.40
C TRP A 101 7.48 -5.94 -6.04
N SER A 102 6.89 -5.16 -5.13
CA SER A 102 7.24 -5.13 -3.71
C SER A 102 5.99 -4.81 -2.88
N THR A 103 6.08 -4.95 -1.56
CA THR A 103 4.98 -4.52 -0.67
C THR A 103 4.70 -3.02 -0.82
N GLU A 104 5.75 -2.20 -0.97
CA GLU A 104 5.65 -0.76 -1.18
C GLU A 104 4.99 -0.43 -2.52
N ALA A 105 5.41 -1.09 -3.61
CA ALA A 105 4.80 -0.90 -4.92
C ALA A 105 3.30 -1.26 -4.91
N CYS A 106 2.93 -2.30 -4.16
CA CYS A 106 1.54 -2.66 -3.93
C CYS A 106 0.77 -1.59 -3.14
N VAL A 107 1.32 -1.10 -2.03
CA VAL A 107 0.70 -0.03 -1.23
C VAL A 107 0.51 1.23 -2.09
N ASP A 108 1.46 1.55 -2.97
CA ASP A 108 1.36 2.67 -3.89
C ASP A 108 0.19 2.53 -4.87
N LEU A 109 -0.20 1.32 -5.27
CA LEU A 109 -1.41 1.13 -6.08
C LEU A 109 -2.67 1.60 -5.31
N PHE A 110 -2.76 1.34 -4.01
CA PHE A 110 -3.87 1.84 -3.19
C PHE A 110 -3.80 3.35 -3.00
N ASN A 111 -2.62 3.89 -2.68
CA ASN A 111 -2.43 5.32 -2.47
C ASN A 111 -2.80 6.14 -3.72
N VAL A 112 -2.48 5.63 -4.91
CA VAL A 112 -2.71 6.37 -6.16
C VAL A 112 -4.14 6.15 -6.66
N PHE A 113 -4.55 4.90 -6.79
CA PHE A 113 -5.79 4.55 -7.51
C PHE A 113 -7.03 4.48 -6.61
N VAL A 114 -6.84 4.51 -5.28
CA VAL A 114 -7.92 4.69 -4.32
C VAL A 114 -7.83 6.06 -3.67
N GLU A 115 -6.76 6.35 -2.93
CA GLU A 115 -6.65 7.59 -2.13
C GLU A 115 -6.60 8.85 -2.99
N GLU A 116 -5.52 9.10 -3.73
CA GLU A 116 -5.35 10.34 -4.52
C GLU A 116 -6.48 10.53 -5.54
N ARG A 117 -6.93 9.43 -6.14
CA ARG A 117 -8.05 9.47 -7.09
C ARG A 117 -9.34 9.93 -6.39
N CYS A 118 -9.69 9.31 -5.27
CA CYS A 118 -10.94 9.62 -4.60
C CYS A 118 -10.89 10.92 -3.82
N GLU A 119 -9.72 11.37 -3.35
CA GLU A 119 -9.53 12.68 -2.74
C GLU A 119 -9.86 13.82 -3.73
N LYS A 120 -9.53 13.66 -5.02
CA LYS A 120 -9.91 14.63 -6.06
C LYS A 120 -11.43 14.75 -6.25
N GLN A 121 -12.19 13.69 -5.99
CA GLN A 121 -13.64 13.67 -6.13
C GLN A 121 -14.36 14.05 -4.82
N PHE A 122 -13.85 13.57 -3.69
CA PHE A 122 -14.37 13.76 -2.35
C PHE A 122 -13.23 14.16 -1.40
N PRO A 123 -12.83 15.44 -1.38
CA PRO A 123 -11.76 15.91 -0.50
C PRO A 123 -12.06 15.57 0.96
N HIS A 124 -11.04 15.15 1.69
CA HIS A 124 -11.15 14.78 3.11
C HIS A 124 -10.17 15.58 3.96
N VAL A 125 -10.33 15.43 5.28
CA VAL A 125 -9.41 16.02 6.26
C VAL A 125 -8.11 15.21 6.33
N GLU A 126 -7.04 15.88 6.75
CA GLU A 126 -5.75 15.25 7.00
C GLU A 126 -5.87 14.08 7.98
N GLY A 127 -5.09 13.01 7.74
CA GLY A 127 -5.11 11.81 8.58
C GLY A 127 -6.21 10.79 8.24
N MET A 128 -6.96 11.03 7.17
CA MET A 128 -7.95 10.07 6.66
C MET A 128 -7.46 9.40 5.36
N PHE A 129 -8.07 8.27 5.02
CA PHE A 129 -7.86 7.53 3.77
C PHE A 129 -9.21 7.19 3.13
N GLN A 130 -9.35 7.38 1.83
CA GLN A 130 -10.57 7.20 1.05
C GLN A 130 -10.96 5.73 0.87
N LEU A 131 -12.26 5.47 0.91
CA LEU A 131 -12.81 4.19 0.51
C LEU A 131 -13.15 4.20 -0.98
N GLY A 132 -12.78 3.13 -1.66
CA GLY A 132 -12.98 3.00 -3.10
C GLY A 132 -12.41 1.70 -3.65
N TYR A 133 -12.56 1.55 -4.96
CA TYR A 133 -12.00 0.43 -5.69
C TYR A 133 -11.79 0.73 -7.16
N GLN A 134 -10.90 -0.04 -7.77
CA GLN A 134 -10.68 0.01 -9.20
C GLN A 134 -10.20 -1.35 -9.72
N THR A 135 -10.66 -1.68 -10.92
CA THR A 135 -10.12 -2.80 -11.72
C THR A 135 -9.26 -2.24 -12.85
N ALA A 136 -8.06 -2.75 -13.00
CA ALA A 136 -7.17 -2.48 -14.12
C ALA A 136 -7.69 -3.18 -15.39
N PRO A 137 -8.00 -2.45 -16.47
CA PRO A 137 -8.41 -3.06 -17.73
C PRO A 137 -7.31 -3.89 -18.43
N CYS A 138 -6.02 -3.64 -18.15
CA CYS A 138 -4.93 -4.30 -18.86
C CYS A 138 -4.82 -5.80 -18.55
N ASP A 139 -5.02 -6.20 -17.29
CA ASP A 139 -4.68 -7.52 -16.76
C ASP A 139 -5.72 -8.04 -15.75
N GLY A 140 -6.76 -7.24 -15.49
CA GLY A 140 -7.80 -7.56 -14.51
C GLY A 140 -7.34 -7.48 -13.05
N SER A 141 -6.19 -6.84 -12.77
CA SER A 141 -5.80 -6.50 -11.40
C SER A 141 -6.87 -5.64 -10.74
N PHE A 142 -6.98 -5.70 -9.42
CA PHE A 142 -8.02 -5.01 -8.68
C PHE A 142 -7.46 -4.55 -7.34
N VAL A 143 -7.73 -3.30 -6.98
CA VAL A 143 -7.47 -2.75 -5.66
C VAL A 143 -8.80 -2.27 -5.06
N SER A 144 -9.04 -2.58 -3.80
CA SER A 144 -10.21 -2.09 -3.07
C SER A 144 -9.91 -1.92 -1.60
N PHE A 145 -10.32 -0.78 -1.07
CA PHE A 145 -10.38 -0.52 0.36
C PHE A 145 -11.80 -0.06 0.70
N ASN A 146 -12.54 -0.87 1.46
CA ASN A 146 -13.98 -0.68 1.69
C ASN A 146 -14.43 -1.19 3.06
N PHE A 147 -15.72 -1.01 3.39
CA PHE A 147 -16.33 -1.66 4.57
C PHE A 147 -16.68 -3.12 4.28
N GLY A 148 -16.25 -4.04 5.16
CA GLY A 148 -16.77 -5.42 5.18
C GLY A 148 -16.35 -6.37 4.05
N GLY A 149 -15.74 -5.86 2.97
CA GLY A 149 -15.09 -6.66 1.92
C GLY A 149 -16.02 -7.14 0.82
#